data_AF-A0A1J3CYA5-F1
#
_entry.id   AF-A0A1J3CYA5-F1
#
_cell.length_a   1.000
_cell.length_b   1.000
_cell.length_c   1.000
_cell.angle_alpha   90.00
_cell.angle_beta   90.00
_cell.angle_gamma   90.00
#
_symmetry.space_group_name_H-M   'P 1'
#
loop_
_entity.id
_entity.type
_entity.pdbx_description
1 polymer ?
#
loop_
_entity_poly.entity_id
_entity_poly.type
_entity_poly.pdbx_seq_one_letter_code
_entity_poly.pdbx_strand_id
1 'polypeptide(L)'
;KFRSLWAELEMLRPATLEASILNERREQDKVFALLMVLNPAYNDLIKHILRSDKLPSLDEVCAQIQKEHGSLGLLGVKGGELVMANK
;
A
#
# COMPACT_ATOMS: atom_id res chain seq x y z
N LYS A 1 -7.16 4.35 18.87
CA LYS A 1 -6.64 3.41 17.84
C LYS A 1 -5.90 4.15 16.73
N PHE A 2 -6.55 4.98 15.91
CA PHE A 2 -5.83 5.72 14.86
C PHE A 2 -4.77 6.69 15.43
N ARG A 3 -5.10 7.45 16.47
CA ARG A 3 -4.14 8.35 17.17
C ARG A 3 -2.93 7.64 17.77
N SER A 4 -3.12 6.43 18.32
CA SER A 4 -2.03 5.66 18.91
C SER A 4 -1.09 5.10 17.84
N LEU A 5 -1.65 4.58 16.73
CA LEU A 5 -0.87 4.16 15.56
C LEU A 5 -0.06 5.31 14.96
N TRP A 6 -0.64 6.51 14.91
CA TRP A 6 0.10 7.68 14.43
C TRP A 6 1.25 8.05 15.37
N ALA A 7 1.02 8.04 16.68
CA ALA A 7 2.07 8.30 17.66
C ALA A 7 3.20 7.26 17.59
N GLU A 8 2.88 5.98 17.41
CA GLU A 8 3.87 4.91 17.21
C GLU A 8 4.69 5.14 15.93
N LEU A 9 4.05 5.51 14.82
CA LEU A 9 4.74 5.79 13.57
C LEU A 9 5.61 7.05 13.64
N GLU A 10 5.21 8.06 14.40
CA GLU A 10 6.04 9.23 14.72
C GLU A 10 7.28 8.83 15.53
N MET A 11 7.17 7.90 16.49
CA MET A 11 8.34 7.37 17.22
C MET A 11 9.31 6.63 16.29
N LEU A 12 8.79 5.90 15.29
CA LEU A 12 9.61 5.18 14.31
C LEU A 12 10.24 6.12 13.26
N ARG A 13 9.69 7.32 13.08
CA ARG A 13 10.12 8.30 12.08
C ARG A 13 10.58 9.60 12.74
N PRO A 14 11.76 9.60 13.39
CA PRO A 14 12.27 10.80 14.06
C PRO A 14 12.36 11.98 13.09
N ALA A 15 12.19 13.21 13.59
CA ALA A 15 12.31 14.41 12.79
C ALA A 15 13.68 14.48 12.10
N THR A 16 13.68 14.91 10.84
CA THR A 16 14.89 15.01 10.03
C THR A 16 14.77 16.16 9.04
N LEU A 17 15.90 16.76 8.69
CA LEU A 17 16.02 17.78 7.63
C LEU A 17 16.64 17.19 6.35
N GLU A 18 17.05 15.92 6.38
CA GLU A 18 17.69 15.25 5.26
C GLU A 18 16.69 15.01 4.12
N ALA A 19 16.92 15.66 2.98
CA ALA A 19 16.01 15.63 1.84
C ALA A 19 15.74 14.22 1.32
N SER A 20 16.75 13.34 1.33
CA SER A 20 16.64 11.94 0.90
C SER A 20 15.65 11.15 1.78
N ILE A 21 15.79 11.25 3.10
CA ILE A 21 14.90 10.58 4.06
C ILE A 21 13.48 11.14 3.96
N LEU A 22 13.33 12.46 3.79
CA LEU A 22 12.03 13.09 3.60
C LEU A 22 11.35 12.63 2.30
N ASN A 23 12.12 12.41 1.23
CA ASN A 23 11.57 11.90 -0.03
C ASN A 23 11.15 10.43 0.09
N GLU A 24 11.96 9.59 0.73
CA GLU A 24 11.64 8.19 0.97
C GLU A 24 10.36 8.04 1.82
N ARG A 25 10.22 8.81 2.89
CA ARG A 25 8.99 8.80 3.71
C ARG A 25 7.75 9.22 2.91
N ARG A 26 7.88 10.26 2.07
CA ARG A 26 6.78 10.69 1.19
C ARG A 26 6.37 9.61 0.20
N GLU A 27 7.31 8.84 -0.31
CA GLU A 27 7.01 7.70 -1.18
C GLU A 27 6.33 6.56 -0.43
N GLN A 28 6.85 6.20 0.75
CA GLN A 28 6.23 5.20 1.61
C GLN A 28 4.78 5.58 1.98
N ASP A 29 4.52 6.85 2.27
CA ASP A 29 3.18 7.32 2.63
C ASP A 29 2.19 7.20 1.47
N LYS A 30 2.64 7.42 0.23
CA LYS A 30 1.81 7.17 -0.95
C LYS A 30 1.47 5.68 -1.08
N VAL A 31 2.44 4.80 -0.82
CA VAL A 31 2.23 3.35 -0.83
C VAL A 31 1.23 2.94 0.26
N PHE A 32 1.43 3.37 1.51
CA PHE A 32 0.50 3.04 2.60
C PHE A 32 -0.92 3.57 2.33
N ALA A 33 -1.04 4.80 1.82
CA ALA A 33 -2.33 5.37 1.44
C ALA A 33 -3.03 4.52 0.36
N LEU A 34 -2.30 4.07 -0.67
CA LEU A 34 -2.82 3.17 -1.68
C LEU A 34 -3.28 1.86 -1.07
N LEU A 35 -2.42 1.17 -0.31
CA LEU A 35 -2.75 -0.13 0.30
C LEU A 35 -3.98 -0.05 1.23
N MET A 36 -4.18 1.08 1.92
CA MET A 36 -5.32 1.30 2.82
C MET A 36 -6.67 1.38 2.09
N VAL A 37 -6.71 1.81 0.82
CA VAL A 37 -7.95 2.02 0.07
C VAL A 37 -8.28 0.88 -0.90
N LEU A 38 -7.39 -0.11 -1.02
CA LEU A 38 -7.62 -1.27 -1.88
C LEU A 38 -8.77 -2.14 -1.37
N ASN A 39 -9.45 -2.79 -2.31
CA ASN A 39 -10.50 -3.75 -2.01
C ASN A 39 -9.94 -4.90 -1.14
N PRO A 40 -10.70 -5.40 -0.14
CA PRO A 40 -10.27 -6.54 0.69
C PRO A 40 -9.85 -7.80 -0.09
N ALA A 41 -10.27 -7.96 -1.35
CA ALA A 41 -9.79 -9.02 -2.25
C ALA A 41 -8.26 -9.01 -2.44
N TYR A 42 -7.60 -7.86 -2.24
CA TYR A 42 -6.14 -7.72 -2.33
C TYR A 42 -5.41 -7.97 -1.00
N ASN A 43 -6.11 -8.41 0.06
CA ASN A 43 -5.50 -8.57 1.40
C ASN A 43 -4.25 -9.45 1.42
N ASP A 44 -4.20 -10.52 0.63
CA ASP A 44 -3.02 -11.38 0.59
C ASP A 44 -1.84 -10.73 -0.14
N LEU A 45 -2.12 -9.96 -1.19
CA LEU A 45 -1.12 -9.11 -1.83
C LEU A 45 -0.60 -8.03 -0.86
N ILE A 46 -1.49 -7.36 -0.13
CA ILE A 46 -1.12 -6.34 0.88
C ILE A 46 -0.20 -6.97 1.94
N LYS A 47 -0.55 -8.15 2.48
CA LYS A 47 0.31 -8.85 3.45
C LYS A 47 1.66 -9.24 2.85
N HIS A 48 1.70 -9.64 1.59
CA HIS A 48 2.95 -9.98 0.90
C HIS A 48 3.85 -8.75 0.78
N ILE A 49 3.32 -7.62 0.31
CA ILE A 49 4.05 -6.35 0.19
C ILE A 49 4.61 -5.92 1.55
N LEU A 50 3.78 -5.92 2.60
CA LEU A 50 4.18 -5.48 3.95
C LEU A 50 5.19 -6.42 4.65
N ARG A 51 5.37 -7.65 4.16
CA ARG A 51 6.39 -8.59 4.68
C ARG A 51 7.76 -8.44 3.99
N SER A 52 7.86 -7.58 2.99
CA SER A 52 9.12 -7.36 2.27
C SER A 52 10.11 -6.62 3.18
N ASP A 53 11.39 -6.97 3.11
CA ASP A 53 12.46 -6.34 3.91
C ASP A 53 12.52 -4.82 3.69
N LYS A 54 12.21 -4.39 2.46
CA LYS A 54 12.03 -2.99 2.09
C LYS A 54 10.67 -2.83 1.43
N LEU A 55 9.97 -1.76 1.78
CA LEU A 55 8.72 -1.41 1.10
C LEU A 55 9.02 -1.11 -0.37
N PRO A 56 8.35 -1.79 -1.33
CA PRO A 56 8.50 -1.50 -2.75
C PRO A 56 8.06 -0.08 -3.09
N SER A 57 8.56 0.42 -4.21
CA SER A 57 8.15 1.71 -4.77
C SER A 57 6.67 1.71 -5.18
N LEU A 58 6.10 2.91 -5.35
CA LEU A 58 4.71 3.05 -5.78
C LEU A 58 4.46 2.37 -7.13
N ASP A 59 5.41 2.45 -8.06
CA ASP A 59 5.29 1.86 -9.39
C ASP A 59 5.30 0.32 -9.33
N GLU A 60 6.18 -0.26 -8.50
CA GLU A 60 6.22 -1.70 -8.27
C GLU A 60 4.92 -2.20 -7.62
N VAL A 61 4.38 -1.46 -6.65
CA VAL A 61 3.09 -1.80 -6.02
C VAL A 61 1.96 -1.73 -7.05
N CYS A 62 1.91 -0.69 -7.89
CA CYS A 62 0.93 -0.57 -8.96
C CYS A 62 1.00 -1.75 -9.94
N ALA A 63 2.22 -2.15 -10.35
CA ALA A 63 2.43 -3.28 -11.23
C ALA A 63 1.95 -4.60 -10.62
N GLN A 64 2.21 -4.83 -9.32
CA GLN A 64 1.71 -6.01 -8.61
C GLN A 64 0.18 -6.03 -8.51
N ILE A 65 -0.45 -4.89 -8.24
CA ILE A 65 -1.92 -4.78 -8.20
C ILE A 65 -2.53 -5.08 -9.56
N GLN A 66 -1.97 -4.54 -10.66
CA GLN A 66 -2.44 -4.81 -12.01
C GLN A 66 -2.33 -6.29 -12.37
N LYS A 67 -1.21 -6.94 -11.99
CA LYS A 67 -1.02 -8.38 -12.19
C LYS A 67 -2.05 -9.21 -11.40
N GLU A 68 -2.28 -8.87 -10.14
CA GLU A 68 -3.26 -9.54 -9.29
C GLU A 68 -4.69 -9.36 -9.84
N HIS A 69 -5.03 -8.16 -10.31
CA HIS A 69 -6.31 -7.89 -10.96
C HIS A 69 -6.51 -8.74 -12.22
N GLY A 70 -5.48 -8.91 -13.04
CA GLY A 70 -5.52 -9.79 -14.22
C GLY A 70 -5.75 -11.25 -13.84
N SER A 71 -5.12 -11.71 -12.76
CA SER A 71 -5.30 -13.06 -12.21
C SER A 71 -6.72 -13.29 -11.66
N LEU A 72 -7.24 -12.34 -10.87
CA LEU A 72 -8.60 -12.37 -10.33
C LEU A 72 -9.66 -12.39 -11.46
N GLY A 73 -9.43 -11.64 -12.54
CA GLY A 73 -10.27 -11.66 -13.74
C GLY A 73 -10.22 -13.00 -14.49
N LEU A 74 -9.07 -13.68 -14.49
CA LEU A 74 -8.92 -15.00 -15.11
C LEU A 74 -9.62 -16.12 -14.31
N LEU A 75 -9.66 -15.99 -12.98
CA LEU A 75 -10.23 -16.99 -12.07
C LEU A 75 -11.76 -16.87 -11.87
N GLY A 76 -12.45 -16.04 -12.68
CA GLY A 76 -13.90 -16.07 -12.77
C GLY A 76 -14.67 -15.38 -11.64
N VAL A 77 -14.01 -14.54 -10.82
CA VAL A 77 -14.72 -13.61 -9.95
C VAL A 77 -15.27 -12.49 -10.84
N LYS A 78 -16.52 -12.64 -11.31
CA LYS A 78 -17.24 -11.59 -12.06
C LYS A 78 -17.27 -10.30 -11.23
N GLY A 79 -16.36 -9.38 -11.55
CA GLY A 79 -16.24 -8.08 -10.89
C GLY A 79 -15.21 -7.21 -11.58
N GLY A 80 -15.35 -7.05 -12.91
CA GLY A 80 -14.47 -6.26 -13.76
C GLY A 80 -14.61 -4.74 -13.59
N GLU A 81 -14.79 -4.27 -12.36
CA GLU A 81 -14.78 -2.85 -12.04
C GLU A 81 -13.82 -2.64 -10.88
N LEU A 82 -13.01 -1.60 -10.94
CA LEU A 82 -12.22 -1.12 -9.81
C LEU A 82 -13.19 -0.69 -8.72
N VAL A 83 -13.66 -1.63 -7.91
CA VAL A 83 -14.48 -1.34 -6.72
C VAL A 83 -13.53 -0.73 -5.71
N MET A 84 -13.31 0.57 -5.87
CA MET A 84 -12.72 1.43 -4.87
C MET A 84 -13.54 1.27 -3.59
N ALA A 85 -12.87 1.17 -2.44
CA ALA A 85 -13.52 0.89 -1.17
C ALA A 85 -14.51 1.98 -0.68
N ASN A 86 -14.75 3.03 -1.47
CA ASN A 86 -15.75 4.06 -1.21
C ASN A 86 -16.74 4.16 -2.38
N LYS A 87 -18.01 3.87 -2.10
CA LYS A 87 -19.18 4.42 -2.80
C LYS A 87 -19.80 5.49 -1.92
#